data_AF-R7FJV5-F1
#
_entry.id   AF-R7FJV5-F1
#
_cell.length_a   1.000
_cell.length_b   1.000
_cell.length_c   1.000
_cell.angle_alpha   90.00
_cell.angle_beta   90.00
_cell.angle_gamma   90.00
#
_symmetry.space_group_name_H-M   'P 1'
#
loop_
_entity.id
_entity.type
_entity.pdbx_description
1 polymer ?
#
loop_
_entity_poly.entity_id
_entity_poly.type
_entity_poly.pdbx_seq_one_letter_code
_entity_poly.pdbx_strand_id
1 'polypeptide(L)' 'MSVYVKMTKEKIKKESDFVIYNYIASQENVTEKQLKEDLRGKYGLQLNIEEIQKIILDYVKCGILSPRFRYYKVKSC' A
#
# COMPACT_ATOMS: atom_id res chain seq x y z
N MET A 1 -1.78 12.81 15.74
CA MET A 1 -2.65 13.70 14.94
C MET A 1 -3.25 12.85 13.84
N SER A 2 -4.53 12.52 13.93
CA SER A 2 -5.17 11.60 12.97
C SER A 2 -5.69 12.42 11.78
N VAL A 3 -5.02 12.33 10.63
CA VAL A 3 -5.43 13.01 9.40
C VAL A 3 -6.56 12.20 8.76
N TYR A 4 -7.77 12.77 8.69
CA TYR A 4 -8.91 12.14 8.03
C TYR A 4 -9.09 12.73 6.62
N VAL A 5 -8.70 11.97 5.61
CA VAL A 5 -8.94 12.35 4.20
C VAL A 5 -10.38 11.99 3.83
N LYS A 6 -11.25 13.00 3.72
CA LYS A 6 -12.65 12.80 3.29
C LYS A 6 -12.70 12.69 1.75
N MET A 7 -12.64 11.47 1.22
CA MET A 7 -12.81 11.18 -0.21
C MET A 7 -14.06 10.34 -0.47
N THR A 8 -14.77 10.62 -1.56
CA THR A 8 -15.86 9.77 -2.04
C THR A 8 -15.31 8.48 -2.64
N LYS A 9 -16.14 7.42 -2.72
CA LYS A 9 -15.74 6.15 -3.35
C LYS A 9 -15.26 6.33 -4.80
N GLU A 10 -15.89 7.22 -5.55
CA GLU A 10 -15.49 7.56 -6.92
C GLU A 10 -14.12 8.21 -6.96
N LYS A 11 -13.84 9.14 -6.04
CA LYS A 11 -12.55 9.81 -5.95
C LYS A 11 -11.44 8.87 -5.48
N ILE A 12 -11.74 7.92 -4.58
CA ILE A 12 -10.80 6.86 -4.18
C ILE A 12 -10.38 6.00 -5.38
N LYS A 13 -11.33 5.65 -6.26
CA LYS A 13 -11.00 4.90 -7.48
C LYS A 13 -10.18 5.71 -8.47
N LYS A 14 -10.50 7.00 -8.63
CA LYS A 14 -9.77 7.90 -9.54
C LYS A 14 -8.35 8.21 -9.06
N GLU A 15 -8.16 8.28 -7.75
CA GLU A 15 -6.90 8.65 -7.09
C GLU A 15 -6.29 7.46 -6.34
N SER A 16 -6.41 6.24 -6.89
CA SER A 16 -6.04 5.01 -6.20
C SER A 16 -4.56 5.00 -5.78
N ASP A 17 -3.66 5.53 -6.63
CA ASP A 17 -2.24 5.62 -6.33
C ASP A 17 -1.97 6.48 -5.09
N PHE A 18 -2.64 7.62 -4.97
CA PHE A 18 -2.51 8.49 -3.80
C PHE A 18 -3.00 7.78 -2.53
N VAL A 19 -4.11 7.05 -2.61
CA VAL A 19 -4.66 6.30 -1.48
C VAL A 19 -3.70 5.19 -1.03
N ILE A 20 -3.15 4.44 -1.98
CA ILE A 20 -2.22 3.34 -1.71
C ILE A 20 -0.92 3.88 -1.11
N TYR A 21 -0.35 4.93 -1.70
CA TYR A 21 0.83 5.62 -1.18
C TYR A 21 0.62 6.09 0.27
N ASN A 22 -0.45 6.83 0.54
CA ASN A 22 -0.71 7.33 1.90
C ASN A 22 -0.91 6.20 2.90
N TYR A 23 -1.61 5.14 2.50
CA TYR A 23 -1.78 4.00 3.36
C TYR A 23 -0.41 3.40 3.72
N ILE A 24 0.42 3.07 2.73
CA ILE A 24 1.76 2.49 2.97
C ILE A 24 2.63 3.44 3.82
N ALA A 25 2.67 4.72 3.48
CA ALA A 25 3.45 5.74 4.20
C ALA A 25 3.00 5.94 5.67
N SER A 26 1.75 5.59 6.00
CA SER A 26 1.21 5.66 7.35
C SER A 26 1.42 4.40 8.20
N GLN A 27 1.96 3.32 7.63
CA GLN A 27 2.23 2.07 8.35
C GLN A 27 3.70 1.99 8.75
N GLU A 28 3.98 1.52 9.97
CA GLU A 28 5.36 1.16 10.36
C GLU A 28 5.81 -0.15 9.73
N ASN A 29 4.92 -1.16 9.71
CA ASN A 29 5.15 -2.47 9.10
C ASN A 29 3.86 -2.95 8.44
N VAL A 30 3.93 -3.30 7.15
CA VAL A 30 2.78 -3.82 6.41
C VAL A 30 3.22 -4.97 5.50
N THR A 31 2.41 -6.03 5.48
CA THR A 31 2.60 -7.14 4.54
C THR A 31 1.71 -6.94 3.31
N GLU A 32 2.08 -7.53 2.18
CA GLU A 32 1.28 -7.46 0.94
C GLU A 32 -0.15 -7.99 1.15
N LYS A 33 -0.31 -9.04 1.97
CA LYS A 33 -1.61 -9.60 2.32
C LYS A 33 -2.46 -8.60 3.11
N GLN A 34 -1.86 -7.96 4.12
CA GLN A 34 -2.56 -6.98 4.94
C GLN A 34 -2.92 -5.72 4.15
N LEU A 35 -2.00 -5.24 3.31
CA LEU A 35 -2.26 -4.15 2.38
C LEU A 35 -3.46 -4.48 1.48
N LYS A 36 -3.49 -5.67 0.87
CA LYS A 36 -4.62 -6.10 0.03
C LYS A 36 -5.95 -6.11 0.80
N GLU A 37 -5.97 -6.70 2.00
CA GLU A 37 -7.18 -6.82 2.82
C GLU A 37 -7.70 -5.45 3.25
N ASP A 38 -6.81 -4.55 3.66
CA ASP A 38 -7.15 -3.19 4.07
C ASP A 38 -7.60 -2.31 2.90
N LEU A 39 -6.92 -2.40 1.74
CA LEU A 39 -7.32 -1.67 0.53
C LEU A 39 -8.73 -2.06 0.08
N ARG A 40 -9.07 -3.35 0.17
CA ARG A 40 -10.41 -3.85 -0.10
C ARG A 40 -11.41 -3.39 0.95
N GLY A 41 -11.11 -3.57 2.24
CA GLY A 41 -12.04 -3.32 3.34
C GLY A 41 -12.31 -1.84 3.60
N LYS A 42 -11.26 -1.02 3.61
CA LYS A 42 -11.34 0.41 3.98
C LYS A 42 -11.66 1.29 2.78
N TYR A 43 -11.14 0.95 1.61
CA TYR A 43 -11.20 1.82 0.43
C TYR A 43 -11.98 1.21 -0.75
N GLY A 44 -12.39 -0.07 -0.67
CA GLY A 44 -13.13 -0.73 -1.74
C GLY A 44 -12.29 -0.98 -3.00
N LEU A 45 -10.96 -0.92 -2.89
CA LEU A 45 -10.03 -1.20 -3.99
C LEU A 45 -9.80 -2.71 -4.08
N GLN A 46 -10.25 -3.31 -5.18
CA GLN A 46 -10.12 -4.75 -5.41
C GLN A 46 -8.86 -5.01 -6.23
N LEU A 47 -7.75 -5.24 -5.53
CA LEU A 47 -6.47 -5.60 -6.13
C LEU A 47 -6.12 -7.05 -5.79
N ASN A 48 -5.53 -7.76 -6.75
CA ASN A 48 -4.94 -9.06 -6.53
C ASN A 48 -3.51 -8.91 -5.98
N ILE A 49 -2.87 -10.03 -5.61
CA ILE A 49 -1.55 -9.98 -4.96
C ILE A 49 -0.44 -9.54 -5.93
N GLU A 50 -0.55 -9.88 -7.21
CA GLU A 50 0.42 -9.53 -8.24
C GLU A 50 0.39 -8.02 -8.54
N GLU A 51 -0.81 -7.42 -8.55
CA GLU A 51 -1.00 -5.97 -8.69
C GLU A 51 -0.38 -5.22 -7.50
N ILE A 52 -0.59 -5.72 -6.28
CA ILE A 52 0.04 -5.16 -5.08
C ILE A 52 1.57 -5.22 -5.18
N GLN A 53 2.13 -6.37 -5.55
CA GLN A 53 3.56 -6.55 -5.72
C GLN A 53 4.13 -5.62 -6.78
N LYS A 54 3.42 -5.45 -7.90
CA LYS A 54 3.80 -4.54 -8.97
C LYS A 54 3.82 -3.09 -8.49
N ILE A 55 2.79 -2.62 -7.78
CA ILE A 55 2.73 -1.25 -7.26
C ILE A 55 3.89 -0.99 -6.29
N ILE A 56 4.15 -1.92 -5.37
CA ILE A 56 5.28 -1.79 -4.43
C ILE A 56 6.61 -1.75 -5.19
N LEU A 57 6.79 -2.61 -6.19
CA LEU A 57 8.00 -2.63 -7.01
C LEU A 57 8.18 -1.32 -7.78
N ASP A 58 7.11 -0.78 -8.36
CA ASP A 58 7.15 0.47 -9.11
C ASP A 58 7.46 1.65 -8.18
N TYR A 59 6.90 1.69 -6.98
CA TYR A 59 7.25 2.71 -5.97
C TYR A 59 8.71 2.62 -5.53
N VAL A 60 9.27 1.42 -5.41
CA VAL A 60 10.70 1.24 -5.11
C VAL A 60 11.56 1.71 -6.29
N LYS A 61 11.21 1.33 -7.52
CA LYS A 61 11.94 1.75 -8.73
C LYS A 61 11.93 3.28 -8.92
N CYS A 62 10.82 3.92 -8.60
CA CYS A 62 10.66 5.37 -8.67
C CYS A 62 11.27 6.11 -7.46
N GLY A 63 11.85 5.40 -6.48
CA GLY A 63 12.42 6.00 -5.27
C GLY A 63 11.39 6.56 -4.29
N ILE A 64 10.10 6.26 -4.48
CA ILE A 64 8.99 6.67 -3.60
C ILE A 64 9.03 5.89 -2.29
N LEU A 65 9.36 4.59 -2.37
CA LEU A 65 9.60 3.73 -1.21
C LEU A 65 11.06 3.29 -1.17
N SER A 66 11.65 3.29 0.02
CA SER A 66 12.99 2.72 0.19
C SER A 66 12.94 1.20 -0.02
N PRO A 67 13.93 0.59 -0.72
CA PRO A 67 14.07 -0.87 -0.79
C PRO A 67 14.13 -1.53 0.59
N ARG A 68 14.57 -0.78 1.62
CA ARG A 68 14.67 -1.24 3.02
C ARG A 68 13.31 -1.42 3.71
N PHE A 69 12.20 -0.97 3.13
CA PHE A 69 10.85 -1.33 3.59
C PHE A 69 10.53 -2.81 3.33
N ARG A 70 11.40 -3.58 2.64
CA ARG A 70 11.34 -5.04 2.60
C ARG A 70 12.11 -5.63 3.78
N TYR A 71 11.42 -5.91 4.88
CA TYR A 71 11.91 -6.91 5.84
C TYR A 71 11.66 -8.30 5.25
N TYR A 72 12.66 -8.86 4.59
CA TYR A 72 12.72 -10.31 4.43
C TYR A 72 13.03 -10.88 5.82
N LYS A 73 12.13 -11.70 6.39
CA LYS A 73 12.53 -12.62 7.46
C LYS A 73 13.58 -13.54 6.85
N VAL A 74 14.86 -13.22 7.03
CA VAL A 74 15.93 -14.20 6.85
C VAL A 74 15.60 -15.29 7.86
N LYS A 75 15.29 -16.51 7.40
CA LYS A 75 15.30 -17.67 8.29
C LYS A 75 16.72 -17.75 8.81
N SER A 76 16.91 -17.42 10.09
CA SER A 76 18.16 -17.71 10.78
C SER A 76 18.43 -19.20 10.61
N CYS A 77 19.57 -19.53 10.00
CA CYS A 77 20.11 -20.88 10.00
C CYS A 77 20.47 -21.32 11.42
#